data_AF-A0A2D9X509-F1
#
_entry.id   AF-A0A2D9X509-F1
#
_cell.length_a   1.000
_cell.length_b   1.000
_cell.length_c   1.000
_cell.angle_alpha   90.00
_cell.angle_beta   90.00
_cell.angle_gamma   90.00
#
_symmetry.space_group_name_H-M   'P 1'
#
loop_
_entity.id
_entity.type
_entity.pdbx_description
1 polymer ?
#
loop_
_entity_poly.entity_id
_entity_poly.type
_entity_poly.pdbx_seq_one_letter_code
_entity_poly.pdbx_strand_id
1 'polypeptide(L)'
;MIIISYLIIIFIASLPIKTIINWLFPIKKIKSSSTINAGNSITTFICIHLLHFLIGYGGCTLAQRLFYYEDPTLNYLAIGILALGYFWSFLKKLNPAGNIVPFILGILTFFSSHYLWFFPLISLCIILLINHVTMGIFLSLLTCYAGLILFNISETFIIINTILIILFILRKNNGLINFFSSTPKTLLQRFKTRNTFHQK
;
A
#
# COMPACT_ATOMS: atom_id res chain seq x y z
N MET A 1 14.68 24.93 -7.27
CA MET A 1 13.31 24.47 -7.58
C MET A 1 13.14 22.97 -7.34
N ILE A 2 14.04 22.14 -7.88
CA ILE A 2 14.05 20.66 -7.74
C ILE A 2 13.85 20.16 -6.29
N ILE A 3 14.58 20.69 -5.31
CA ILE A 3 14.48 20.26 -3.90
C ILE A 3 13.09 20.52 -3.30
N ILE A 4 12.47 21.66 -3.65
CA ILE A 4 11.13 22.03 -3.16
C ILE A 4 10.08 21.07 -3.72
N SER A 5 10.23 20.64 -4.98
CA SER A 5 9.35 19.64 -5.59
C SER A 5 9.37 18.31 -4.82
N TYR A 6 10.53 17.85 -4.36
CA TYR A 6 10.61 16.65 -3.52
C TYR A 6 9.97 16.81 -2.15
N LEU A 7 10.06 18.01 -1.54
CA LEU A 7 9.38 18.32 -0.28
C LEU A 7 7.84 18.27 -0.41
N ILE A 8 7.29 18.73 -1.54
CA ILE A 8 5.85 18.63 -1.79
C ILE A 8 5.43 17.15 -1.87
N ILE A 9 6.20 16.34 -2.60
CA ILE A 9 5.92 14.90 -2.78
C ILE A 9 5.96 14.16 -1.45
N ILE A 10 7.00 14.37 -0.63
CA ILE A 10 7.12 13.70 0.66
C ILE A 10 6.02 14.14 1.64
N PHE A 11 5.59 15.40 1.57
CA PHE A 11 4.49 15.94 2.37
C PHE A 11 3.18 15.25 2.02
N ILE A 12 2.84 15.19 0.73
CA ILE A 12 1.61 14.52 0.25
C ILE A 12 1.61 13.04 0.64
N ALA A 13 2.73 12.34 0.44
CA ALA A 13 2.87 10.94 0.81
C ALA A 13 2.65 10.69 2.30
N SER A 14 3.02 11.66 3.14
CA SER A 14 2.98 11.51 4.59
C SER A 14 1.59 11.77 5.20
N LEU A 15 0.61 12.25 4.43
CA LEU A 15 -0.70 12.63 4.96
C LEU A 15 -1.41 11.45 5.64
N PRO A 16 -1.80 11.57 6.93
CA PRO A 16 -2.48 10.50 7.66
C PRO A 16 -3.97 10.46 7.30
N ILE A 17 -4.30 10.02 6.07
CA ILE A 17 -5.66 10.07 5.50
C ILE A 17 -6.71 9.48 6.44
N LYS A 18 -6.41 8.34 7.09
CA LYS A 18 -7.36 7.71 8.02
C LYS A 18 -7.77 8.65 9.16
N THR A 19 -6.82 9.42 9.70
CA THR A 19 -7.09 10.39 10.77
C THR A 19 -7.96 11.53 10.24
N ILE A 20 -7.67 12.00 9.03
CA ILE A 20 -8.42 13.09 8.37
C ILE A 20 -9.87 12.65 8.10
N ILE A 21 -10.09 11.46 7.51
CA ILE A 21 -11.44 10.94 7.25
C ILE A 21 -12.19 10.74 8.56
N ASN A 22 -11.57 10.13 9.56
CA ASN A 22 -12.23 9.89 10.84
C ASN A 22 -12.62 11.20 11.55
N TRP A 23 -11.89 12.28 11.30
CA TRP A 23 -12.23 13.61 11.79
C TRP A 23 -13.39 14.24 11.00
N LEU A 24 -13.37 14.14 9.66
CA LEU A 24 -14.44 14.67 8.78
C LEU A 24 -15.76 13.89 8.92
N PHE A 25 -15.67 12.58 9.09
CA PHE A 25 -16.79 11.65 9.20
C PHE A 25 -16.63 10.82 10.48
N PRO A 26 -16.86 11.44 11.66
CA PRO A 26 -16.70 10.75 12.93
C PRO A 26 -17.70 9.60 13.04
N ILE A 27 -17.19 8.38 12.89
CA ILE A 27 -17.95 7.17 13.18
C ILE A 27 -18.14 7.15 14.70
N LYS A 28 -19.35 7.48 15.18
CA LYS A 28 -19.72 7.23 16.58
C LYS A 28 -19.41 5.76 16.88
N LYS A 29 -18.54 5.49 17.85
CA LYS A 29 -18.29 4.12 18.33
C LYS A 29 -19.64 3.47 18.57
N ILE A 30 -19.95 2.44 17.79
CA ILE A 30 -21.18 1.68 17.91
C ILE A 30 -21.18 1.10 19.33
N LYS A 31 -22.00 1.67 20.22
CA LYS A 31 -22.32 1.09 21.52
C LYS A 31 -23.08 -0.20 21.23
N SER A 32 -22.38 -1.33 21.21
CA SER A 32 -22.90 -2.71 21.37
C SER A 32 -24.35 -2.97 20.93
N SER A 33 -24.77 -2.52 19.74
CA SER A 33 -26.05 -2.89 19.15
C SER A 33 -25.78 -3.95 18.10
N SER A 34 -26.46 -5.09 18.22
CA SER A 34 -26.36 -6.29 17.37
C SER A 34 -26.67 -6.03 15.89
N THR A 35 -27.17 -4.85 15.54
CA THR A 35 -27.36 -4.39 14.17
C THR A 35 -26.16 -3.54 13.74
N ILE A 36 -25.19 -4.19 13.12
CA ILE A 36 -24.09 -3.51 12.44
C ILE A 36 -24.73 -2.67 11.32
N ASN A 37 -24.63 -1.34 11.40
CA ASN A 37 -24.86 -0.47 10.24
C ASN A 37 -23.73 -0.72 9.23
N ALA A 38 -23.80 -1.85 8.53
CA ALA A 38 -22.75 -2.39 7.68
C ALA A 38 -22.41 -1.43 6.53
N GLY A 39 -23.42 -0.71 6.01
CA GLY A 39 -23.25 0.28 4.94
C GLY A 39 -22.19 1.34 5.25
N ASN A 40 -22.30 2.03 6.39
CA ASN A 40 -21.38 3.13 6.74
C ASN A 40 -19.96 2.65 7.06
N SER A 41 -19.81 1.43 7.57
CA SER A 41 -18.50 0.83 7.82
C SER A 41 -17.81 0.43 6.52
N ILE A 42 -18.56 -0.13 5.55
CA ILE A 42 -18.06 -0.55 4.25
C ILE A 42 -17.67 0.66 3.40
N THR A 43 -18.52 1.70 3.33
CA THR A 43 -18.23 2.91 2.55
C THR A 43 -16.98 3.61 3.05
N THR A 44 -16.83 3.75 4.38
CA THR A 44 -15.61 4.33 4.97
C THR A 44 -14.38 3.47 4.69
N PHE A 45 -14.51 2.14 4.77
CA PHE A 45 -13.43 1.23 4.43
C PHE A 45 -12.98 1.41 2.97
N ILE A 46 -13.92 1.42 2.02
CA ILE A 46 -13.64 1.61 0.59
C ILE A 46 -12.98 2.97 0.35
N CYS A 47 -13.53 4.05 0.93
CA CYS A 47 -13.01 5.40 0.79
C CYS A 47 -11.55 5.51 1.26
N ILE A 48 -11.21 4.94 2.42
CA ILE A 48 -9.83 4.91 2.93
C ILE A 48 -8.89 4.18 1.96
N HIS A 49 -9.31 3.03 1.42
CA HIS A 49 -8.47 2.25 0.50
C HIS A 49 -8.27 3.00 -0.83
N LEU A 50 -9.33 3.61 -1.35
CA LEU A 50 -9.30 4.39 -2.58
C LEU A 50 -8.41 5.63 -2.44
N LEU A 51 -8.47 6.35 -1.32
CA LEU A 51 -7.58 7.48 -1.09
C LEU A 51 -6.11 7.06 -0.96
N HIS A 52 -5.81 5.94 -0.29
CA HIS A 52 -4.45 5.41 -0.26
C HIS A 52 -3.94 5.00 -1.64
N PHE A 53 -4.81 4.42 -2.47
CA PHE A 53 -4.52 4.14 -3.88
C PHE A 53 -4.24 5.44 -4.66
N LEU A 54 -5.06 6.47 -4.48
CA LEU A 54 -4.89 7.77 -5.14
C LEU A 54 -3.61 8.48 -4.72
N ILE A 55 -3.13 8.33 -3.48
CA ILE A 55 -1.81 8.86 -3.11
C ILE A 55 -0.70 8.17 -3.93
N GLY A 56 -0.79 6.85 -4.14
CA GLY A 56 0.18 6.13 -4.97
C GLY A 56 0.12 6.57 -6.42
N TYR A 57 -1.05 6.47 -7.04
CA TYR A 57 -1.26 6.78 -8.46
C TYR A 57 -1.11 8.28 -8.78
N GLY A 58 -1.81 9.12 -8.02
CA GLY A 58 -1.77 10.57 -8.17
C GLY A 58 -0.42 11.16 -7.77
N GLY A 59 0.26 10.58 -6.77
CA GLY A 59 1.63 10.96 -6.41
C GLY A 59 2.63 10.70 -7.54
N CYS A 60 2.54 9.55 -8.22
CA CYS A 60 3.38 9.28 -9.40
C CYS A 60 3.06 10.23 -10.56
N THR A 61 1.77 10.52 -10.80
CA THR A 61 1.35 11.47 -11.82
C THR A 61 1.88 12.88 -11.52
N LEU A 62 1.83 13.30 -10.26
CA LEU A 62 2.38 14.58 -9.81
C LEU A 62 3.90 14.62 -9.99
N ALA A 63 4.62 13.56 -9.62
CA ALA A 63 6.06 13.44 -9.84
C ALA A 63 6.41 13.59 -11.31
N GLN A 64 5.71 12.88 -12.20
CA GLN A 64 5.91 12.99 -13.64
C GLN A 64 5.67 14.41 -14.16
N ARG A 65 4.64 15.12 -13.64
CA ARG A 65 4.36 16.50 -14.03
C ARG A 65 5.41 17.49 -13.53
N LEU A 66 5.91 17.31 -12.31
CA LEU A 66 6.92 18.19 -11.71
C LEU A 66 8.30 18.06 -12.36
N PHE A 67 8.62 16.88 -12.91
CA PHE A 67 9.92 16.57 -13.50
C PHE A 67 9.83 16.24 -15.00
N TYR A 68 8.75 16.65 -15.69
CA TYR A 68 8.49 16.28 -17.09
C TYR A 68 9.59 16.75 -18.06
N TYR A 69 10.10 17.97 -17.86
CA TYR A 69 11.12 18.58 -18.71
C TYR A 69 12.55 18.31 -18.21
N GLU A 70 12.68 17.52 -17.16
CA GLU A 70 13.94 17.23 -16.49
C GLU A 70 14.43 15.81 -16.87
N ASP A 71 15.60 15.42 -16.36
CA ASP A 71 16.10 14.06 -16.55
C ASP A 71 15.11 13.01 -15.99
N PRO A 72 14.77 11.95 -16.75
CA PRO A 72 13.83 10.91 -16.31
C PRO A 72 14.22 10.24 -14.99
N THR A 73 15.51 10.22 -14.64
CA THR A 73 16.01 9.71 -13.35
C THR A 73 15.46 10.50 -12.16
N LEU A 74 15.19 11.80 -12.31
CA LEU A 74 14.62 12.63 -11.25
C LEU A 74 13.16 12.24 -10.97
N ASN A 75 12.41 11.83 -11.99
CA ASN A 75 11.06 11.28 -11.81
C ASN A 75 11.10 9.97 -11.02
N TYR A 76 12.04 9.07 -11.31
CA TYR A 76 12.17 7.81 -10.56
C TYR A 76 12.58 8.04 -9.11
N LEU A 77 13.50 8.98 -8.87
CA LEU A 77 13.87 9.40 -7.53
C LEU A 77 12.66 9.98 -6.79
N ALA A 78 11.82 10.76 -7.47
CA ALA A 78 10.61 11.33 -6.90
C ALA A 78 9.59 10.26 -6.48
N ILE A 79 9.36 9.24 -7.31
CA ILE A 79 8.51 8.09 -6.97
C ILE A 79 9.12 7.30 -5.79
N GLY A 80 10.44 7.14 -5.75
CA GLY A 80 11.14 6.54 -4.60
C GLY A 80 10.94 7.33 -3.30
N ILE A 81 11.05 8.66 -3.35
CA ILE A 81 10.81 9.56 -2.22
C ILE A 81 9.34 9.53 -1.78
N LEU A 82 8.40 9.49 -2.73
CA LEU A 82 6.97 9.28 -2.46
C LEU A 82 6.76 7.99 -1.65
N ALA A 83 7.36 6.88 -2.09
CA ALA A 83 7.25 5.60 -1.41
C ALA A 83 7.89 5.65 0.00
N LEU A 84 9.07 6.23 0.14
CA LEU A 84 9.73 6.42 1.44
C LEU A 84 8.86 7.23 2.41
N GLY A 85 8.35 8.39 1.98
CA GLY A 85 7.48 9.24 2.79
C GLY A 85 6.18 8.56 3.19
N TYR A 86 5.63 7.69 2.34
CA TYR A 86 4.42 6.95 2.68
C TYR A 86 4.67 5.85 3.72
N PHE A 87 5.77 5.11 3.58
CA PHE A 87 6.14 4.01 4.48
C PHE A 87 6.62 4.50 5.85
N TRP A 88 7.29 5.66 5.89
CA TRP A 88 7.76 6.34 7.10
C TRP A 88 7.26 7.79 7.13
N SER A 89 5.95 7.97 7.33
CA SER A 89 5.36 9.30 7.39
C SER A 89 5.88 10.07 8.60
N PHE A 90 6.48 11.24 8.35
CA PHE A 90 6.92 12.14 9.42
C PHE A 90 5.72 12.70 10.21
N LEU A 91 4.56 12.89 9.56
CA LEU A 91 3.31 13.31 10.21
C LEU A 91 2.71 12.23 11.13
N LYS A 92 3.22 10.99 11.07
CA LYS A 92 2.73 9.86 11.86
C LYS A 92 3.83 9.18 12.66
N LYS A 93 4.82 9.95 13.15
CA LYS A 93 5.93 9.45 13.97
C LYS A 93 6.66 8.27 13.30
N LEU A 94 6.96 8.39 12.00
CA LEU A 94 7.66 7.38 11.19
C LEU A 94 6.91 6.04 11.07
N ASN A 95 5.59 6.06 11.25
CA ASN A 95 4.72 4.95 10.87
C ASN A 95 4.10 5.18 9.48
N PRO A 96 3.66 4.12 8.78
CA PRO A 96 3.05 4.24 7.47
C PRO A 96 1.82 5.15 7.54
N ALA A 97 1.72 6.07 6.58
CA ALA A 97 0.61 7.01 6.47
C ALA A 97 -0.75 6.28 6.55
N GLY A 98 -0.85 5.11 5.89
CA GLY A 98 -1.94 4.16 6.12
C GLY A 98 -1.68 2.78 5.52
N ASN A 99 -2.66 2.25 4.79
CA ASN A 99 -2.56 0.91 4.22
C ASN A 99 -1.56 0.90 3.05
N ILE A 100 -0.53 0.06 3.16
CA ILE A 100 0.57 -0.01 2.20
C ILE A 100 0.13 -0.67 0.88
N VAL A 101 -0.75 -1.68 0.94
CA VAL A 101 -1.12 -2.46 -0.24
C VAL A 101 -1.87 -1.62 -1.30
N PRO A 102 -2.91 -0.83 -0.96
CA PRO A 102 -3.57 0.03 -1.95
C PRO A 102 -2.64 1.09 -2.52
N PHE A 103 -1.74 1.63 -1.69
CA PHE A 103 -0.72 2.59 -2.13
C PHE A 103 0.22 1.97 -3.17
N ILE A 104 0.75 0.77 -2.91
CA ILE A 104 1.58 0.04 -3.89
C ILE A 104 0.79 -0.22 -5.17
N LEU A 105 -0.46 -0.69 -5.05
CA LEU A 105 -1.33 -0.91 -6.21
C LEU A 105 -1.49 0.37 -7.06
N GLY A 106 -1.61 1.54 -6.42
CA GLY A 106 -1.65 2.83 -7.10
C GLY A 106 -0.39 3.10 -7.92
N ILE A 107 0.79 2.84 -7.36
CA ILE A 107 2.07 3.00 -8.07
C ILE A 107 2.17 1.99 -9.22
N LEU A 108 1.82 0.72 -9.01
CA LEU A 108 1.84 -0.29 -10.08
C LEU A 108 0.90 0.10 -11.23
N THR A 109 -0.30 0.60 -10.90
CA THR A 109 -1.31 1.01 -11.89
C THR A 109 -0.86 2.19 -12.73
N PHE A 110 -0.02 3.07 -12.18
CA PHE A 110 0.60 4.16 -12.94
C PHE A 110 1.48 3.64 -14.09
N PHE A 111 2.21 2.54 -13.89
CA PHE A 111 3.01 1.92 -14.95
C PHE A 111 2.19 1.10 -15.94
N SER A 112 1.15 0.42 -15.48
CA SER A 112 0.23 -0.31 -16.34
C SER A 112 -1.13 -0.51 -15.66
N SER A 113 -2.21 -0.13 -16.35
CA SER A 113 -3.58 -0.30 -15.86
C SER A 113 -3.96 -1.76 -15.60
N HIS A 114 -3.27 -2.72 -16.25
CA HIS A 114 -3.47 -4.15 -16.04
C HIS A 114 -3.24 -4.58 -14.58
N TYR A 115 -2.34 -3.90 -13.86
CA TYR A 115 -2.07 -4.20 -12.46
C TYR A 115 -3.24 -3.91 -11.53
N LEU A 116 -4.21 -3.07 -11.95
CA LEU A 116 -5.45 -2.83 -11.19
C LEU A 116 -6.17 -4.15 -10.86
N TRP A 117 -6.13 -5.11 -11.78
CA TRP A 117 -6.78 -6.41 -11.66
C TRP A 117 -5.79 -7.52 -11.34
N PHE A 118 -4.64 -7.53 -12.02
CA PHE A 118 -3.66 -8.62 -11.94
C PHE A 118 -3.03 -8.73 -10.55
N PHE A 119 -2.63 -7.59 -9.96
CA PHE A 119 -1.96 -7.61 -8.66
C PHE A 119 -2.88 -8.08 -7.51
N PRO A 120 -4.12 -7.59 -7.36
CA PRO A 120 -5.04 -8.10 -6.35
C PRO A 120 -5.36 -9.59 -6.52
N LEU A 121 -5.58 -10.05 -7.76
CA LEU A 121 -5.89 -11.46 -8.03
C LEU A 121 -4.72 -12.38 -7.68
N ILE A 122 -3.51 -12.06 -8.14
CA ILE A 122 -2.32 -12.85 -7.81
C ILE A 122 -2.04 -12.82 -6.31
N SER A 123 -2.14 -11.63 -5.70
CA SER A 123 -1.97 -11.51 -4.25
C SER A 123 -2.95 -12.40 -3.51
N LEU A 124 -4.23 -12.42 -3.90
CA LEU A 124 -5.24 -13.29 -3.30
C LEU A 124 -4.87 -14.77 -3.47
N CYS A 125 -4.56 -15.21 -4.69
CA CYS A 125 -4.17 -16.59 -4.97
C CYS A 125 -2.97 -17.03 -4.12
N ILE A 126 -1.88 -16.23 -4.11
CA ILE A 126 -0.66 -16.54 -3.36
C ILE A 126 -0.93 -16.53 -1.85
N ILE A 127 -1.70 -15.57 -1.34
CA ILE A 127 -2.06 -15.51 0.09
C ILE A 127 -2.83 -16.76 0.51
N LEU A 128 -3.75 -17.25 -0.32
CA LEU A 128 -4.51 -18.46 -0.05
C LEU A 128 -3.61 -19.70 -0.10
N LEU A 129 -2.73 -19.83 -1.10
CA LEU A 129 -1.80 -20.94 -1.24
C LEU A 129 -0.81 -21.03 -0.07
N ILE A 130 -0.27 -19.89 0.36
CA ILE A 130 0.77 -19.82 1.40
C ILE A 130 0.16 -19.70 2.81
N ASN A 131 -1.13 -19.37 2.89
CA ASN A 131 -1.85 -19.16 4.14
C ASN A 131 -1.22 -18.07 5.03
N HIS A 132 -0.53 -17.09 4.43
CA HIS A 132 0.16 -16.03 5.15
C HIS A 132 0.14 -14.70 4.38
N VAL A 133 -0.61 -13.71 4.87
CA VAL A 133 -0.87 -12.43 4.18
C VAL A 133 0.40 -11.68 3.79
N THR A 134 1.32 -11.47 4.73
CA THR A 134 2.52 -10.65 4.50
C THR A 134 3.44 -11.29 3.47
N MET A 135 3.60 -12.62 3.56
CA MET A 135 4.46 -13.38 2.65
C MET A 135 3.82 -13.45 1.26
N GLY A 136 2.51 -13.62 1.19
CA GLY A 136 1.79 -13.62 -0.07
C GLY A 136 1.85 -12.29 -0.82
N ILE A 137 1.78 -11.15 -0.10
CA ILE A 137 1.99 -9.82 -0.71
C ILE A 137 3.44 -9.66 -1.19
N PHE A 138 4.41 -10.11 -0.40
CA PHE A 138 5.82 -10.03 -0.81
C PHE A 138 6.08 -10.82 -2.10
N LEU A 139 5.58 -12.06 -2.16
CA LEU A 139 5.71 -12.89 -3.34
C LEU A 139 4.90 -12.35 -4.52
N SER A 140 3.75 -11.72 -4.31
CA SER A 140 3.02 -11.08 -5.41
C SER A 140 3.78 -9.89 -5.99
N LEU A 141 4.50 -9.11 -5.19
CA LEU A 141 5.40 -8.06 -5.69
C LEU A 141 6.55 -8.63 -6.52
N LEU A 142 7.10 -9.78 -6.13
CA LEU A 142 8.11 -10.48 -6.93
C LEU A 142 7.54 -10.96 -8.26
N THR A 143 6.32 -11.53 -8.28
CA THR A 143 5.68 -11.93 -9.54
C THR A 143 5.36 -10.76 -10.47
N CYS A 144 5.29 -9.53 -9.96
CA CYS A 144 5.05 -8.36 -10.81
C CYS A 144 6.18 -8.12 -11.82
N TYR A 145 7.40 -8.61 -11.58
CA TYR A 145 8.48 -8.54 -12.57
C TYR A 145 8.14 -9.27 -13.87
N ALA A 146 7.31 -10.33 -13.84
CA ALA A 146 6.84 -11.00 -15.05
C ALA A 146 6.04 -10.06 -15.96
N GLY A 147 5.46 -8.99 -15.40
CA GLY A 147 4.74 -7.97 -16.16
C GLY A 147 5.60 -7.16 -17.13
N LEU A 148 6.93 -7.12 -16.95
CA LEU A 148 7.84 -6.51 -17.93
C LEU A 148 7.69 -7.17 -19.30
N ILE A 149 7.63 -8.51 -19.30
CA ILE A 149 7.49 -9.31 -20.52
C ILE A 149 6.02 -9.37 -20.95
N LEU A 150 5.12 -9.67 -20.01
CA LEU A 150 3.70 -9.94 -20.32
C LEU A 150 2.93 -8.68 -20.76
N PHE A 151 3.30 -7.51 -20.24
CA PHE A 151 2.61 -6.24 -20.52
C PHE A 151 3.50 -5.20 -21.20
N ASN A 152 4.69 -5.59 -21.68
CA ASN A 152 5.66 -4.72 -22.35
C ASN A 152 5.95 -3.41 -21.59
N ILE A 153 6.24 -3.55 -20.29
CA ILE A 153 6.45 -2.41 -19.40
C ILE A 153 7.91 -1.94 -19.50
N SER A 154 8.12 -0.63 -19.45
CA SER A 154 9.46 -0.02 -19.42
C SER A 154 10.36 -0.61 -18.32
N GLU A 155 11.64 -0.77 -18.63
CA GLU A 155 12.69 -1.23 -17.69
C GLU A 155 12.76 -0.39 -16.41
N THR A 156 12.29 0.86 -16.47
CA THR A 156 12.21 1.79 -15.34
C THR A 156 11.31 1.27 -14.21
N PHE A 157 10.35 0.41 -14.55
CA PHE A 157 9.55 -0.35 -13.59
C PHE A 157 10.40 -1.28 -12.72
N ILE A 158 11.51 -1.83 -13.24
CA ILE A 158 12.42 -2.67 -12.46
C ILE A 158 12.92 -1.89 -11.24
N ILE A 159 13.37 -0.66 -11.45
CA ILE A 159 13.95 0.18 -10.39
C ILE A 159 12.88 0.46 -9.33
N ILE A 160 11.70 0.94 -9.73
CA ILE A 160 10.63 1.29 -8.79
C ILE A 160 10.10 0.05 -8.07
N ASN A 161 9.85 -1.06 -8.77
CA ASN A 161 9.40 -2.30 -8.13
C ASN A 161 10.43 -2.84 -7.13
N THR A 162 11.72 -2.72 -7.45
CA THR A 162 12.81 -3.09 -6.53
C THR A 162 12.78 -2.22 -5.28
N ILE A 163 12.63 -0.89 -5.43
CA ILE A 163 12.47 0.03 -4.30
C ILE A 163 11.27 -0.39 -3.44
N LEU A 164 10.10 -0.62 -4.05
CA LEU A 164 8.90 -1.05 -3.32
C LEU A 164 9.11 -2.34 -2.54
N ILE A 165 9.78 -3.33 -3.13
CA ILE A 165 10.12 -4.60 -2.48
C ILE A 165 11.04 -4.36 -1.27
N ILE A 166 12.12 -3.58 -1.43
CA ILE A 166 13.06 -3.27 -0.35
C ILE A 166 12.32 -2.57 0.80
N LEU A 167 11.53 -1.53 0.51
CA LEU A 167 10.76 -0.81 1.52
C LEU A 167 9.73 -1.71 2.20
N PHE A 168 9.11 -2.63 1.45
CA PHE A 168 8.19 -3.63 1.99
C PHE A 168 8.89 -4.59 2.95
N ILE A 169 10.05 -5.14 2.58
CA ILE A 169 10.85 -6.00 3.46
C ILE A 169 11.21 -5.25 4.74
N LEU A 170 11.80 -4.06 4.62
CA LEU A 170 12.22 -3.25 5.76
C LEU A 170 11.04 -2.97 6.72
N ARG A 171 9.86 -2.67 6.19
CA ARG A 171 8.69 -2.35 7.01
C ARG A 171 7.96 -3.57 7.57
N LYS A 172 7.99 -4.69 6.86
CA LYS A 172 7.27 -5.93 7.21
C LYS A 172 8.18 -7.06 7.66
N ASN A 173 9.43 -6.76 7.98
CA ASN A 173 10.46 -7.72 8.37
C ASN A 173 9.96 -8.72 9.43
N ASN A 174 9.39 -8.23 10.54
CA ASN A 174 8.86 -9.11 11.59
C ASN A 174 7.79 -10.07 11.08
N GLY A 175 6.96 -9.63 10.12
CA GLY A 175 5.96 -10.49 9.49
C GLY A 175 6.58 -11.55 8.57
N LEU A 176 7.65 -11.21 7.86
CA LEU A 176 8.38 -12.13 6.99
C LEU A 176 9.19 -13.15 7.81
N ILE A 177 9.91 -12.70 8.84
CA ILE A 177 10.64 -13.59 9.75
C ILE A 177 9.68 -14.55 10.47
N ASN A 178 8.51 -14.06 10.92
CA ASN A 178 7.50 -14.90 11.54
C ASN A 178 6.94 -15.99 10.61
N PHE A 179 7.10 -15.88 9.30
CA PHE A 179 6.72 -16.95 8.38
C PHE A 179 7.69 -18.14 8.48
N PHE A 180 8.98 -17.87 8.71
CA PHE A 180 10.03 -18.88 8.86
C PHE A 180 10.22 -19.34 10.32
N SER A 181 9.47 -18.77 11.28
CA SER A 181 9.53 -19.20 12.66
C SER A 181 8.74 -20.51 12.87
N SER A 182 8.94 -21.15 14.03
CA SER A 182 8.25 -22.38 14.39
C SER A 182 6.73 -22.24 14.56
N THR A 183 6.19 -21.01 14.62
CA THR A 183 4.76 -20.75 14.84
C THR A 183 4.23 -19.63 13.93
N PRO A 184 4.11 -19.86 12.61
CA PRO A 184 3.64 -18.84 11.68
C PRO A 184 2.17 -18.51 11.92
N LYS A 185 1.84 -17.22 11.96
CA LYS A 185 0.45 -16.73 12.11
C LYS A 185 -0.35 -16.94 10.84
N THR A 186 -1.06 -18.05 10.76
CA THR A 186 -1.89 -18.42 9.60
C THR A 186 -3.13 -17.53 9.45
N LEU A 187 -3.76 -17.56 8.26
CA LEU A 187 -5.06 -16.90 8.05
C LEU A 187 -6.11 -17.43 9.03
N LEU A 188 -6.17 -18.76 9.20
CA LEU A 188 -7.13 -19.41 10.08
C LEU A 188 -7.00 -18.91 11.53
N GLN A 189 -5.78 -18.80 12.05
CA GLN A 189 -5.56 -18.24 13.38
C GLN A 189 -6.05 -16.80 13.47
N ARG A 190 -5.77 -15.96 12.47
CA ARG A 190 -6.26 -14.57 12.45
C ARG A 190 -7.79 -14.47 12.43
N PHE A 191 -8.47 -15.36 11.70
CA PHE A 191 -9.93 -15.43 11.72
C PHE A 191 -10.47 -15.88 13.09
N LYS A 192 -9.87 -16.92 13.68
CA LYS A 192 -10.26 -17.43 15.02
C LYS A 192 -10.07 -16.37 16.11
N THR A 193 -8.94 -15.67 16.15
CA THR A 193 -8.68 -14.60 17.14
C THR A 193 -9.63 -13.41 16.98
N ARG A 194 -10.11 -13.14 15.77
CA ARG A 194 -11.09 -12.06 15.53
C ARG A 194 -12.48 -12.43 16.04
N ASN A 195 -12.87 -13.69 15.91
CA ASN A 195 -14.16 -14.17 16.39
C ASN A 195 -14.22 -14.30 17.93
N THR A 196 -13.12 -14.65 18.59
CA THR A 196 -13.09 -14.69 20.07
C THR A 196 -13.17 -13.31 20.71
N PHE A 197 -12.75 -12.25 20.03
CA PHE A 197 -12.92 -10.86 20.49
C PHE A 197 -14.37 -10.35 20.41
N HIS A 198 -15.25 -11.02 19.66
CA HIS A 198 -16.68 -10.69 19.61
C HIS A 198 -17.52 -11.45 20.64
N GLN A 199 -16.90 -12.31 21.46
CA GLN A 199 -17.56 -13.10 22.51
C GLN A 199 -17.26 -12.63 23.94
N LYS A 200 -16.56 -11.50 24.12
CA LYS A 200 -16.35 -10.83 25.42
C LYS A 200 -16.90 -9.42 25.36
#